data_AF-A0A3D8MYZ9-F1
#
_entry.id   AF-A0A3D8MYZ9-F1
#
_cell.length_a   1.000
_cell.length_b   1.000
_cell.length_c   1.000
_cell.angle_alpha   90.00
_cell.angle_beta   90.00
_cell.angle_gamma   90.00
#
_symmetry.space_group_name_H-M   'P 1'
#
loop_
_entity.id
_entity.type
_entity.pdbx_description
1 polymer ?
#
loop_
_entity_poly.entity_id
_entity_poly.type
_entity_poly.pdbx_seq_one_letter_code
_entity_poly.pdbx_strand_id
1 'polypeptide(L)'
;MKNAPILKALLEETIAECDHLARRDHDPVGRVWEYENNDDREVAALFASSLAYGQVKVLRNAIVQALAPLGPHPAHTLRVTPLEDLVTRWPAFTYRMTRGEDLADLAVALGITLRREGSLQALYRARIPHDTDRPEDAGTLARAHHLQAASHFVQTLRQRRHRRELTRGFRYLLPDPADGSTCKRLHLFFRWMSRGPDGIDLGLWPSLAPHALVMPLDTHTSRLCRYLGLLSRKSLDARAAVEVSERLAALDPEDPLKYDFALCHLGIGRRCIHRRSEDHCPGCPIEDACTL
;
A
#
# COMPACT_ATOMS: atom_id res chain seq x y z
N MET A 1 3.04 -23.13 -10.52
CA MET A 1 4.15 -22.54 -11.31
C MET A 1 5.29 -23.55 -11.32
N LYS A 2 5.96 -23.81 -12.46
CA LYS A 2 6.99 -24.86 -12.55
C LYS A 2 8.18 -24.65 -11.59
N ASN A 3 8.54 -23.40 -11.32
CA ASN A 3 9.69 -23.05 -10.46
C ASN A 3 9.29 -22.55 -9.06
N ALA A 4 8.09 -22.89 -8.58
CA ALA A 4 7.58 -22.38 -7.29
C ALA A 4 8.51 -22.67 -6.09
N PRO A 5 9.10 -23.87 -5.94
CA PRO A 5 10.01 -24.14 -4.82
C PRO A 5 11.28 -23.27 -4.85
N ILE A 6 11.90 -23.13 -6.02
CA ILE A 6 13.12 -22.33 -6.23
C ILE A 6 12.83 -20.85 -5.94
N LEU A 7 11.73 -20.33 -6.49
CA LEU A 7 11.32 -18.95 -6.25
C LEU A 7 11.02 -18.70 -4.76
N LYS A 8 10.33 -19.63 -4.09
CA LYS A 8 10.06 -19.51 -2.65
C LYS A 8 11.36 -19.45 -1.86
N ALA A 9 12.30 -20.36 -2.11
CA ALA A 9 13.59 -20.38 -1.42
C ALA A 9 14.34 -19.05 -1.59
N LEU A 10 14.45 -18.55 -2.83
CA LEU A 10 15.08 -17.26 -3.13
C LEU A 10 14.43 -16.09 -2.36
N LEU A 11 13.09 -16.05 -2.33
CA LEU A 11 12.37 -14.98 -1.64
C LEU A 11 12.53 -15.05 -0.12
N GLU A 12 12.48 -16.25 0.46
CA GLU A 12 12.69 -16.46 1.91
C GLU A 12 14.12 -16.10 2.32
N GLU A 13 15.13 -16.48 1.52
CA GLU A 13 16.53 -16.10 1.73
C GLU A 13 16.71 -14.58 1.68
N THR A 14 16.13 -13.92 0.66
CA THR A 14 16.17 -12.45 0.54
C THR A 14 15.53 -11.75 1.74
N ILE A 15 14.45 -12.32 2.30
CA ILE A 15 13.82 -11.78 3.51
C ILE A 15 14.76 -11.95 4.71
N ALA A 16 15.36 -13.12 4.88
CA ALA A 16 16.23 -13.43 6.01
C ALA A 16 17.49 -12.56 6.07
N GLU A 17 18.04 -12.19 4.91
CA GLU A 17 19.22 -11.31 4.81
C GLU A 17 18.90 -9.81 4.98
N CYS A 18 17.61 -9.45 5.01
CA CYS A 18 17.21 -8.06 5.05
C CYS A 18 17.35 -7.44 6.44
N ASP A 19 18.03 -6.30 6.52
CA ASP A 19 17.91 -5.39 7.65
C ASP A 19 16.57 -4.63 7.61
N HIS A 20 15.57 -5.16 8.33
CA HIS A 20 14.24 -4.57 8.43
C HIS A 20 14.25 -3.15 9.02
N LEU A 21 15.15 -2.84 9.97
CA LEU A 21 15.20 -1.51 10.59
C LEU A 21 15.76 -0.48 9.63
N ALA A 22 16.91 -0.77 9.02
CA ALA A 22 17.48 0.09 8.00
C ALA A 22 16.50 0.28 6.83
N ARG A 23 15.70 -0.75 6.51
CA ARG A 23 14.68 -0.63 5.49
C ARG A 23 13.57 0.33 5.87
N ARG A 24 13.00 0.20 7.07
CA ARG A 24 11.94 1.10 7.55
C ARG A 24 12.36 2.56 7.43
N ASP A 25 13.62 2.86 7.75
CA ASP A 25 14.18 4.21 7.70
C ASP A 25 14.26 4.76 6.26
N HIS A 26 14.30 3.89 5.26
CA HIS A 26 14.28 4.20 3.83
C HIS A 26 12.92 3.95 3.17
N ASP A 27 11.86 3.73 3.94
CA ASP A 27 10.50 3.51 3.45
C ASP A 27 9.58 4.64 3.96
N PRO A 28 8.52 5.04 3.23
CA PRO A 28 7.51 5.96 3.75
C PRO A 28 6.90 5.50 5.08
N VAL A 29 6.76 4.20 5.34
CA VAL A 29 6.20 3.69 6.60
C VAL A 29 7.03 4.10 7.82
N GLY A 30 8.34 4.35 7.66
CA GLY A 30 9.17 4.82 8.77
C GLY A 30 8.69 6.15 9.35
N ARG A 31 8.06 7.03 8.57
CA ARG A 31 7.45 8.26 9.08
C ARG A 31 6.19 8.00 9.92
N VAL A 32 5.54 6.87 9.71
CA VAL A 32 4.36 6.46 10.48
C VAL A 32 4.78 5.91 11.84
N TRP A 33 5.90 5.19 11.89
CA TRP A 33 6.47 4.66 13.13
C TRP A 33 6.97 5.74 14.11
N GLU A 34 7.13 6.99 13.66
CA GLU A 34 7.46 8.14 14.51
C GLU A 34 6.30 8.51 15.47
N TYR A 35 5.08 8.06 15.19
CA TYR A 35 3.92 8.28 16.06
C TYR A 35 3.77 7.15 17.10
N GLU A 36 3.42 7.50 18.33
CA GLU A 36 3.30 6.54 19.44
C GLU A 36 1.94 5.84 19.48
N ASN A 37 0.84 6.59 19.33
CA ASN A 37 -0.51 6.03 19.42
C ASN A 37 -1.04 5.54 18.06
N ASN A 38 -1.95 4.58 18.11
CA ASN A 38 -2.45 3.91 16.91
C ASN A 38 -3.39 4.79 16.08
N ASP A 39 -4.18 5.66 16.69
CA ASP A 39 -5.06 6.61 15.99
C ASP A 39 -4.24 7.54 15.06
N ASP A 40 -3.14 8.09 15.57
CA ASP A 40 -2.23 8.95 14.81
C ASP A 40 -1.51 8.15 13.72
N ARG A 41 -1.13 6.88 13.99
CA ARG A 41 -0.55 5.99 12.99
C ARG A 41 -1.51 5.69 11.83
N GLU A 42 -2.80 5.49 12.08
CA GLU A 42 -3.79 5.30 11.01
C GLU A 42 -3.84 6.50 10.07
N VAL A 43 -3.93 7.71 10.63
CA VAL A 43 -3.96 8.95 9.86
C VAL A 43 -2.65 9.15 9.11
N ALA A 44 -1.51 9.05 9.81
CA ALA A 44 -0.19 9.23 9.22
C ALA A 44 0.07 8.21 8.10
N ALA A 45 -0.36 6.94 8.27
CA ALA A 45 -0.22 5.91 7.25
C ALA A 45 -0.99 6.23 5.97
N LEU A 46 -2.21 6.77 6.08
CA LEU A 46 -2.99 7.12 4.90
C LEU A 46 -2.37 8.32 4.15
N PHE A 47 -1.90 9.35 4.87
CA PHE A 47 -1.14 10.44 4.25
C PHE A 47 0.16 9.93 3.60
N ALA A 48 0.92 9.11 4.32
CA ALA A 48 2.20 8.58 3.87
C ALA A 48 2.07 7.72 2.61
N SER A 49 1.12 6.79 2.61
CA SER A 49 0.86 5.90 1.48
C SER A 49 0.33 6.66 0.26
N SER A 50 -0.58 7.63 0.44
CA SER A 50 -1.10 8.49 -0.64
C SER A 50 0.01 9.30 -1.34
N LEU A 51 1.10 9.61 -0.62
CA LEU A 51 2.28 10.32 -1.12
C LEU A 51 3.44 9.38 -1.54
N ALA A 52 3.29 8.05 -1.42
CA ALA A 52 4.33 7.05 -1.66
C ALA A 52 4.65 6.80 -3.16
N TYR A 53 5.03 7.86 -3.87
CA TYR A 53 5.44 7.86 -5.26
C TYR A 53 6.56 8.88 -5.48
N GLY A 54 7.55 8.54 -6.32
CA GLY A 54 8.76 9.35 -6.51
C GLY A 54 9.96 8.85 -5.71
N GLN A 55 11.00 9.69 -5.61
CA GLN A 55 12.25 9.32 -4.96
C GLN A 55 12.09 9.37 -3.43
N VAL A 56 12.61 8.35 -2.74
CA VAL A 56 12.43 8.10 -1.29
C VAL A 56 12.77 9.30 -0.40
N LYS A 57 13.90 9.98 -0.62
CA LYS A 57 14.29 11.13 0.19
C LYS A 57 13.31 12.30 0.01
N VAL A 58 12.90 12.59 -1.22
CA VAL A 58 11.94 13.66 -1.51
C VAL A 58 10.55 13.32 -0.97
N LEU A 59 10.06 12.08 -1.17
CA LEU A 59 8.74 11.68 -0.68
C LEU A 59 8.68 11.71 0.84
N ARG A 60 9.74 11.27 1.54
CA ARG A 60 9.77 11.29 3.01
C ARG A 60 9.70 12.72 3.57
N ASN A 61 10.30 13.69 2.88
CA ASN A 61 10.17 15.11 3.25
C ASN A 61 8.77 15.64 2.96
N ALA A 62 8.14 15.23 1.85
CA ALA A 62 6.76 15.60 1.53
C ALA A 62 5.77 15.08 2.58
N ILE A 63 5.99 13.88 3.13
CA ILE A 63 5.15 13.31 4.21
C ILE A 63 5.23 14.18 5.47
N VAL A 64 6.45 14.57 5.88
CA VAL A 64 6.65 15.47 7.03
C VAL A 64 5.94 16.81 6.81
N GLN A 65 6.09 17.42 5.63
CA GLN A 65 5.41 18.68 5.29
C GLN A 65 3.88 18.52 5.23
N ALA A 66 3.38 17.37 4.80
CA ALA A 66 1.95 17.10 4.74
C ALA A 66 1.33 16.94 6.13
N LEU A 67 2.03 16.31 7.07
CA LEU A 67 1.54 16.06 8.43
C LEU A 67 1.82 17.23 9.40
N ALA A 68 2.82 18.06 9.13
CA ALA A 68 3.22 19.16 10.02
C ALA A 68 2.06 20.09 10.44
N PRO A 69 1.13 20.51 9.55
CA PRO A 69 0.00 21.34 9.94
C PRO A 69 -0.99 20.66 10.90
N LEU A 70 -0.93 19.34 11.06
CA LEU A 70 -1.77 18.59 12.00
C LEU A 70 -1.09 18.39 13.37
N GLY A 71 0.20 18.75 13.49
CA GLY A 71 0.97 18.62 14.73
C GLY A 71 1.33 17.18 15.09
N PRO A 72 1.79 16.95 16.33
CA PRO A 72 2.24 15.63 16.80
C PRO A 72 1.09 14.63 16.98
N HIS A 73 -0.16 15.12 17.09
CA HIS A 73 -1.35 14.30 17.30
C HIS A 73 -2.38 14.49 16.17
N PRO A 74 -2.07 14.04 14.94
CA PRO A 74 -2.90 14.32 13.78
C PRO A 74 -4.34 13.82 13.90
N ALA A 75 -4.59 12.66 14.50
CA ALA A 75 -5.94 12.15 14.68
C ALA A 75 -6.75 13.02 15.64
N HIS A 76 -6.16 13.40 16.78
CA HIS A 76 -6.80 14.33 17.71
C HIS A 76 -7.09 15.67 17.03
N THR A 77 -6.10 16.27 16.35
CA THR A 77 -6.27 17.53 15.62
C THR A 77 -7.43 17.45 14.63
N LEU A 78 -7.54 16.38 13.85
CA LEU A 78 -8.62 16.18 12.89
C LEU A 78 -10.00 16.01 13.56
N ARG A 79 -10.07 15.42 14.76
CA ARG A 79 -11.33 15.28 15.52
C ARG A 79 -11.85 16.62 16.03
N VAL A 80 -10.96 17.45 16.60
CA VAL A 80 -11.36 18.66 17.34
C VAL A 80 -11.37 19.93 16.49
N THR A 81 -10.59 19.98 15.41
CA THR A 81 -10.53 21.18 14.55
C THR A 81 -11.82 21.32 13.73
N PRO A 82 -12.42 22.53 13.68
CA PRO A 82 -13.50 22.84 12.74
C PRO A 82 -13.13 22.54 11.29
N LEU A 83 -14.10 22.12 10.49
CA LEU A 83 -13.81 21.65 9.13
C LEU A 83 -13.31 22.76 8.22
N GLU A 84 -13.85 23.96 8.37
CA GLU A 84 -13.47 25.19 7.69
C GLU A 84 -12.00 25.57 7.94
N ASP A 85 -11.50 25.34 9.15
CA ASP A 85 -10.12 25.64 9.52
C ASP A 85 -9.13 24.62 8.93
N LEU A 86 -9.56 23.39 8.64
CA LEU A 86 -8.71 22.41 7.97
C LEU A 86 -8.44 22.79 6.50
N VAL A 87 -9.36 23.52 5.86
CA VAL A 87 -9.27 23.87 4.43
C VAL A 87 -8.07 24.76 4.13
N THR A 88 -7.63 25.56 5.10
CA THR A 88 -6.59 26.58 4.92
C THR A 88 -5.19 26.14 5.38
N ARG A 89 -5.02 24.90 5.86
CA ARG A 89 -3.78 24.43 6.50
C ARG A 89 -2.60 24.14 5.57
N TRP A 90 -2.81 24.08 4.26
CA TRP A 90 -1.76 23.75 3.28
C TRP A 90 -1.63 24.78 2.14
N PRO A 91 -1.46 26.09 2.42
CA PRO A 91 -1.50 27.12 1.37
C PRO A 91 -0.35 27.02 0.36
N ALA A 92 0.80 26.48 0.76
CA ALA A 92 2.00 26.38 -0.09
C ALA A 92 2.42 24.93 -0.41
N PHE A 93 1.63 23.94 0.00
CA PHE A 93 2.04 22.54 -0.21
C PHE A 93 1.93 22.17 -1.69
N THR A 94 3.02 21.68 -2.25
CA THR A 94 3.02 21.04 -3.57
C THR A 94 4.04 19.92 -3.57
N TYR A 95 3.58 18.73 -3.98
CA TYR A 95 4.44 17.59 -4.20
C TYR A 95 4.02 16.87 -5.49
N ARG A 96 4.79 17.06 -6.55
CA ARG A 96 4.53 16.50 -7.90
C ARG A 96 3.12 16.87 -8.39
N MET A 97 2.18 15.93 -8.34
CA MET A 97 0.80 16.10 -8.81
C MET A 97 -0.18 16.42 -7.68
N THR A 98 0.26 16.32 -6.42
CA THR A 98 -0.54 16.62 -5.23
C THR A 98 -0.35 18.06 -4.81
N ARG A 99 -1.46 18.78 -4.63
CA ARG A 99 -1.49 20.15 -4.12
C ARG A 99 -2.05 20.20 -2.69
N GLY A 100 -1.82 21.31 -2.00
CA GLY A 100 -2.34 21.52 -0.64
C GLY A 100 -3.84 21.37 -0.52
N GLU A 101 -4.60 21.81 -1.53
CA GLU A 101 -6.06 21.61 -1.58
C GLU A 101 -6.47 20.13 -1.59
N ASP A 102 -5.65 19.24 -2.16
CA ASP A 102 -5.92 17.80 -2.14
C ASP A 102 -5.69 17.22 -0.74
N LEU A 103 -4.70 17.75 0.01
CA LEU A 103 -4.47 17.38 1.41
C LEU A 103 -5.56 17.95 2.32
N ALA A 104 -6.04 19.16 2.03
CA ALA A 104 -7.17 19.77 2.73
C ALA A 104 -8.44 18.93 2.58
N ASP A 105 -8.75 18.48 1.35
CA ASP A 105 -9.85 17.55 1.10
C ASP A 105 -9.69 16.23 1.88
N LEU A 106 -8.48 15.68 1.94
CA LEU A 106 -8.18 14.45 2.69
C LEU A 106 -8.41 14.69 4.19
N ALA A 107 -7.88 15.79 4.73
CA ALA A 107 -8.02 16.14 6.14
C ALA A 107 -9.50 16.33 6.54
N VAL A 108 -10.28 17.04 5.73
CA VAL A 108 -11.73 17.20 5.95
C VAL A 108 -12.43 15.85 5.93
N ALA A 109 -12.14 15.00 4.94
CA ALA A 109 -12.73 13.67 4.85
C ALA A 109 -12.38 12.79 6.06
N LEU A 110 -11.15 12.84 6.54
CA LEU A 110 -10.70 12.12 7.72
C LEU A 110 -11.29 12.67 9.01
N GLY A 111 -11.37 13.99 9.18
CA GLY A 111 -12.01 14.61 10.34
C GLY A 111 -13.49 14.24 10.46
N ILE A 112 -14.23 14.22 9.35
CA ILE A 112 -15.61 13.70 9.32
C ILE A 112 -15.64 12.22 9.74
N THR A 113 -14.71 11.42 9.21
CA THR A 113 -14.64 9.98 9.47
C THR A 113 -14.34 9.65 10.93
N LEU A 114 -13.32 10.27 11.50
CA LEU A 114 -12.95 10.06 12.90
C LEU A 114 -14.05 10.51 13.87
N ARG A 115 -14.86 11.52 13.52
CA ARG A 115 -16.00 11.97 14.33
C ARG A 115 -17.22 11.07 14.22
N ARG A 116 -17.44 10.41 13.08
CA ARG A 116 -18.62 9.57 12.82
C ARG A 116 -18.38 8.10 13.17
N GLU A 117 -17.29 7.53 12.69
CA GLU A 117 -16.97 6.11 12.86
C GLU A 117 -15.95 5.85 13.98
N GLY A 118 -15.28 6.89 14.49
CA GLY A 118 -14.29 6.75 15.57
C GLY A 118 -12.89 6.33 15.09
N SER A 119 -12.77 5.55 14.00
CA SER A 119 -11.47 5.19 13.40
C SER A 119 -11.60 4.91 11.90
N LEU A 120 -10.48 4.82 11.19
CA LEU A 120 -10.47 4.40 9.78
C LEU A 120 -10.76 2.91 9.65
N GLN A 121 -10.34 2.10 10.62
CA GLN A 121 -10.71 0.69 10.68
C GLN A 121 -12.23 0.50 10.76
N ALA A 122 -12.92 1.30 11.57
CA ALA A 122 -14.37 1.22 11.72
C ALA A 122 -15.09 1.53 10.39
N LEU A 123 -14.63 2.55 9.65
CA LEU A 123 -15.13 2.82 8.29
C LEU A 123 -14.89 1.64 7.35
N TYR A 124 -13.70 1.04 7.37
CA TYR A 124 -13.38 -0.11 6.52
C TYR A 124 -14.28 -1.32 6.83
N ARG A 125 -14.53 -1.60 8.12
CA ARG A 125 -15.36 -2.73 8.56
C ARG A 125 -16.85 -2.58 8.26
N ALA A 126 -17.36 -1.35 8.10
CA ALA A 126 -18.79 -1.08 7.94
C ALA A 126 -19.46 -1.80 6.74
N ARG A 127 -18.69 -2.33 5.79
CA ARG A 127 -19.20 -3.09 4.63
C ARG A 127 -18.58 -4.48 4.46
N ILE A 128 -17.84 -4.97 5.46
CA ILE A 128 -17.42 -6.36 5.48
C ILE A 128 -18.63 -7.18 5.94
N PRO A 129 -19.12 -8.17 5.17
CA PRO A 129 -20.19 -9.05 5.63
C PRO A 129 -19.79 -9.71 6.96
N HIS A 130 -20.70 -9.69 7.93
CA HIS A 130 -20.49 -10.30 9.26
C HIS A 130 -20.18 -11.81 9.21
N ASP A 131 -20.44 -12.47 8.08
CA ASP A 131 -20.26 -13.92 7.86
C ASP A 131 -18.88 -14.28 7.28
N THR A 132 -17.97 -13.31 7.12
CA THR A 132 -16.60 -13.56 6.64
C THR A 132 -15.66 -14.17 7.69
N ASP A 133 -16.15 -14.39 8.91
CA ASP A 133 -15.45 -15.11 9.97
C ASP A 133 -15.50 -16.65 9.78
N ARG A 134 -16.08 -17.15 8.67
CA ARG A 134 -16.05 -18.58 8.34
C ARG A 134 -14.67 -18.96 7.76
N PRO A 135 -13.94 -19.93 8.37
CA PRO A 135 -12.63 -20.38 7.91
C PRO A 135 -12.57 -20.95 6.49
N GLU A 136 -13.73 -21.11 5.84
CA GLU A 136 -13.92 -21.84 4.58
C GLU A 136 -13.77 -20.94 3.33
N ASP A 137 -13.75 -19.60 3.49
CA ASP A 137 -13.64 -18.63 2.39
C ASP A 137 -12.16 -18.38 2.00
N ALA A 138 -11.45 -19.45 1.64
CA ALA A 138 -10.02 -19.42 1.36
C ALA A 138 -9.63 -18.38 0.28
N GLY A 139 -8.77 -17.44 0.66
CA GLY A 139 -7.94 -16.58 -0.20
C GLY A 139 -8.67 -15.65 -1.20
N THR A 140 -9.26 -16.22 -2.25
CA THR A 140 -9.83 -15.48 -3.38
C THR A 140 -11.12 -14.75 -3.01
N LEU A 141 -12.00 -15.40 -2.24
CA LEU A 141 -13.26 -14.77 -1.79
C LEU A 141 -12.97 -13.68 -0.76
N ALA A 142 -12.09 -13.95 0.21
CA ALA A 142 -11.61 -12.95 1.17
C ALA A 142 -11.01 -11.71 0.47
N ARG A 143 -10.20 -11.91 -0.59
CA ARG A 143 -9.65 -10.81 -1.39
C ARG A 143 -10.71 -10.03 -2.16
N ALA A 144 -11.74 -10.69 -2.68
CA ALA A 144 -12.86 -10.02 -3.33
C ALA A 144 -13.64 -9.14 -2.34
N HIS A 145 -13.92 -9.65 -1.14
CA HIS A 145 -14.53 -8.86 -0.06
C HIS A 145 -13.65 -7.69 0.37
N HIS A 146 -12.34 -7.91 0.51
CA HIS A 146 -11.37 -6.84 0.78
C HIS A 146 -11.42 -5.73 -0.29
N LEU A 147 -11.42 -6.08 -1.57
CA LEU A 147 -11.50 -5.11 -2.66
C LEU A 147 -12.79 -4.28 -2.65
N GLN A 148 -13.92 -4.90 -2.30
CA GLN A 148 -15.20 -4.20 -2.13
C GLN A 148 -15.16 -3.23 -0.94
N ALA A 149 -14.65 -3.68 0.21
CA ALA A 149 -14.50 -2.85 1.40
C ALA A 149 -13.52 -1.69 1.17
N ALA A 150 -12.41 -1.95 0.48
CA ALA A 150 -11.42 -0.94 0.07
C ALA A 150 -12.03 0.12 -0.86
N SER A 151 -12.84 -0.30 -1.83
CA SER A 151 -13.53 0.64 -2.72
C SER A 151 -14.55 1.49 -1.95
N HIS A 152 -15.34 0.87 -1.06
CA HIS A 152 -16.28 1.61 -0.20
C HIS A 152 -15.58 2.64 0.69
N PHE A 153 -14.46 2.25 1.30
CA PHE A 153 -13.62 3.13 2.12
C PHE A 153 -13.19 4.37 1.31
N VAL A 154 -12.64 4.16 0.12
CA VAL A 154 -12.18 5.26 -0.74
C VAL A 154 -13.35 6.12 -1.22
N GLN A 155 -14.46 5.53 -1.67
CA GLN A 155 -15.62 6.28 -2.14
C GLN A 155 -16.24 7.14 -1.04
N THR A 156 -16.26 6.63 0.19
CA THR A 156 -16.75 7.38 1.35
C THR A 156 -15.84 8.56 1.68
N LEU A 157 -14.53 8.36 1.68
CA LEU A 157 -13.57 9.47 1.83
C LEU A 157 -13.70 10.49 0.69
N ARG A 158 -13.84 10.01 -0.55
CA ARG A 158 -14.09 10.86 -1.72
C ARG A 158 -15.33 11.71 -1.51
N GLN A 159 -16.44 11.14 -1.06
CA GLN A 159 -17.70 11.86 -0.83
C GLN A 159 -17.62 12.90 0.30
N ARG A 160 -16.74 12.68 1.29
CA ARG A 160 -16.56 13.56 2.46
C ARG A 160 -15.57 14.70 2.25
N ARG A 161 -14.96 14.81 1.06
CA ARG A 161 -14.06 15.93 0.71
C ARG A 161 -14.76 17.29 0.84
N HIS A 162 -13.98 18.37 0.94
CA HIS A 162 -14.51 19.72 1.01
C HIS A 162 -15.02 20.21 -0.36
N ARG A 163 -14.20 20.06 -1.40
CA ARG A 163 -14.52 20.57 -2.74
C ARG A 163 -15.62 19.75 -3.41
N ARG A 164 -16.62 20.43 -3.98
CA ARG A 164 -17.77 19.77 -4.63
C ARG A 164 -17.38 18.88 -5.80
N GLU A 165 -16.35 19.24 -6.57
CA GLU A 165 -15.87 18.43 -7.68
C GLU A 165 -14.82 17.41 -7.20
N LEU A 166 -14.85 16.20 -7.76
CA LEU A 166 -13.82 15.20 -7.52
C LEU A 166 -12.64 15.45 -8.49
N THR A 167 -11.69 16.27 -8.05
CA THR A 167 -10.57 16.71 -8.89
C THR A 167 -9.65 15.54 -9.28
N ARG A 168 -8.92 15.70 -10.39
CA ARG A 168 -7.90 14.73 -10.81
C ARG A 168 -6.81 14.53 -9.75
N GLY A 169 -6.41 15.60 -9.05
CA GLY A 169 -5.42 15.57 -7.97
C GLY A 169 -5.89 14.68 -6.81
N PHE A 170 -7.13 14.86 -6.37
CA PHE A 170 -7.70 14.05 -5.29
C PHE A 170 -7.95 12.59 -5.68
N ARG A 171 -8.42 12.34 -6.92
CA ARG A 171 -8.51 10.97 -7.48
C ARG A 171 -7.16 10.27 -7.51
N TYR A 172 -6.11 11.03 -7.83
CA TYR A 172 -4.75 10.52 -7.81
C TYR A 172 -4.25 10.28 -6.38
N LEU A 173 -4.60 11.12 -5.41
CA LEU A 173 -4.20 10.96 -4.01
C LEU A 173 -4.84 9.72 -3.36
N LEU A 174 -6.12 9.49 -3.66
CA LEU A 174 -6.91 8.34 -3.19
C LEU A 174 -7.43 7.53 -4.39
N PRO A 175 -6.61 6.63 -4.97
CA PRO A 175 -7.06 5.75 -6.05
C PRO A 175 -8.08 4.74 -5.51
N ASP A 176 -9.08 4.40 -6.32
CA ASP A 176 -10.11 3.41 -5.98
C ASP A 176 -9.89 2.12 -6.80
N PRO A 177 -9.90 0.93 -6.18
CA PRO A 177 -9.86 -0.34 -6.92
C PRO A 177 -10.93 -0.45 -8.02
N ALA A 178 -12.11 0.13 -7.82
CA ALA A 178 -13.18 0.15 -8.83
C ALA A 178 -12.84 1.00 -10.06
N ASP A 179 -11.87 1.93 -9.97
CA ASP A 179 -11.37 2.70 -11.13
C ASP A 179 -10.40 1.86 -12.01
N GLY A 180 -10.05 0.63 -11.62
CA GLY A 180 -9.33 -0.35 -12.45
C GLY A 180 -7.79 -0.22 -12.49
N SER A 181 -7.20 0.76 -11.79
CA SER A 181 -5.75 0.88 -11.65
C SER A 181 -5.16 -0.14 -10.67
N THR A 182 -3.83 -0.35 -10.66
CA THR A 182 -3.20 -1.25 -9.67
C THR A 182 -3.33 -0.77 -8.22
N CYS A 183 -3.75 0.49 -7.98
CA CYS A 183 -3.98 1.04 -6.65
C CYS A 183 -2.83 0.85 -5.66
N LYS A 184 -1.57 0.75 -6.14
CA LYS A 184 -0.36 0.47 -5.35
C LYS A 184 -0.33 1.18 -4.00
N ARG A 185 -0.60 2.49 -3.99
CA ARG A 185 -0.55 3.32 -2.78
C ARG A 185 -1.63 2.95 -1.76
N LEU A 186 -2.84 2.68 -2.22
CA LEU A 186 -3.92 2.22 -1.35
C LEU A 186 -3.64 0.82 -0.81
N HIS A 187 -3.15 -0.09 -1.64
CA HIS A 187 -2.80 -1.44 -1.17
C HIS A 187 -1.64 -1.42 -0.19
N LEU A 188 -0.68 -0.50 -0.37
CA LEU A 188 0.40 -0.28 0.59
C LEU A 188 -0.13 0.17 1.96
N PHE A 189 -1.13 1.07 2.00
CA PHE A 189 -1.82 1.44 3.24
C PHE A 189 -2.44 0.22 3.92
N PHE A 190 -3.26 -0.55 3.21
CA PHE A 190 -3.92 -1.72 3.80
C PHE A 190 -2.93 -2.78 4.26
N ARG A 191 -1.83 -2.99 3.53
CA ARG A 191 -0.75 -3.88 3.93
C ARG A 191 -0.15 -3.46 5.27
N TRP A 192 0.21 -2.18 5.41
CA TRP A 192 0.73 -1.64 6.67
C TRP A 192 -0.25 -1.75 7.82
N MET A 193 -1.54 -1.55 7.57
CA MET A 193 -2.56 -1.65 8.62
C MET A 193 -2.84 -3.10 9.02
N SER A 194 -2.82 -4.05 8.07
CA SER A 194 -3.26 -5.43 8.30
C SER A 194 -2.13 -6.37 8.73
N ARG A 195 -0.98 -6.32 8.04
CA ARG A 195 0.14 -7.24 8.32
C ARG A 195 0.94 -6.74 9.52
N GLY A 196 1.51 -7.67 10.28
CA GLY A 196 2.42 -7.39 11.39
C GLY A 196 1.73 -7.41 12.77
N PRO A 197 2.33 -6.77 13.79
CA PRO A 197 3.57 -5.98 13.70
C PRO A 197 4.80 -6.84 13.41
N ASP A 198 5.59 -6.46 12.40
CA ASP A 198 6.80 -7.20 11.96
C ASP A 198 8.05 -6.30 11.88
N GLY A 199 7.97 -5.09 12.45
CA GLY A 199 9.01 -4.07 12.37
C GLY A 199 8.91 -3.17 11.13
N ILE A 200 8.12 -3.54 10.13
CA ILE A 200 7.80 -2.71 8.95
C ILE A 200 6.32 -2.34 8.95
N ASP A 201 5.45 -3.33 8.91
CA ASP A 201 3.99 -3.19 8.93
C ASP A 201 3.51 -3.17 10.38
N LEU A 202 2.39 -2.47 10.61
CA LEU A 202 1.95 -2.07 11.95
C LEU A 202 0.99 -3.06 12.60
N GLY A 203 0.23 -3.82 11.81
CA GLY A 203 -0.72 -4.83 12.31
C GLY A 203 -1.89 -4.26 13.12
N LEU A 204 -2.31 -3.03 12.85
CA LEU A 204 -3.37 -2.35 13.61
C LEU A 204 -4.77 -2.88 13.31
N TRP A 205 -5.00 -3.52 12.16
CA TRP A 205 -6.31 -3.90 11.66
C TRP A 205 -6.48 -5.42 11.61
N PRO A 206 -6.74 -6.09 12.76
CA PRO A 206 -6.93 -7.54 12.81
C PRO A 206 -8.15 -8.03 12.00
N SER A 207 -9.05 -7.14 11.64
CA SER A 207 -10.23 -7.42 10.79
C SER A 207 -9.92 -7.63 9.31
N LEU A 208 -8.66 -7.49 8.90
CA LEU A 208 -8.20 -7.77 7.54
C LEU A 208 -7.07 -8.79 7.64
N ALA A 209 -7.30 -10.00 7.14
CA ALA A 209 -6.28 -11.06 7.15
C ALA A 209 -5.21 -10.82 6.06
N PRO A 210 -3.93 -11.14 6.33
CA PRO A 210 -2.85 -10.95 5.35
C PRO A 210 -3.09 -11.66 4.02
N HIS A 211 -3.66 -12.87 4.02
CA HIS A 211 -3.98 -13.62 2.80
C HIS A 211 -5.00 -12.91 1.87
N ALA A 212 -5.84 -12.02 2.41
CA ALA A 212 -6.83 -11.28 1.64
C ALA A 212 -6.24 -10.03 0.95
N LEU A 213 -5.02 -9.63 1.32
CA LEU A 213 -4.39 -8.44 0.77
C LEU A 213 -4.09 -8.57 -0.73
N VAL A 214 -3.93 -7.41 -1.36
CA VAL A 214 -3.55 -7.29 -2.76
C VAL A 214 -2.17 -6.63 -2.85
N MET A 215 -1.29 -7.20 -3.65
CA MET A 215 0.08 -6.74 -3.87
C MET A 215 0.12 -5.25 -4.30
N PRO A 216 0.85 -4.38 -3.59
CA PRO A 216 1.17 -3.00 -3.97
C PRO A 216 2.00 -2.90 -5.27
N LEU A 217 1.40 -3.22 -6.42
CA LEU A 217 2.15 -3.43 -7.66
C LEU A 217 2.44 -2.13 -8.43
N ASP A 218 3.73 -1.89 -8.71
CA ASP A 218 4.19 -0.80 -9.58
C ASP A 218 4.87 -1.30 -10.89
N THR A 219 5.37 -0.36 -11.70
CA THR A 219 6.01 -0.68 -12.99
C THR A 219 7.31 -1.47 -12.84
N HIS A 220 8.10 -1.21 -11.79
CA HIS A 220 9.37 -1.91 -11.57
C HIS A 220 9.12 -3.31 -11.02
N THR A 221 8.31 -3.42 -9.98
CA THR A 221 7.96 -4.70 -9.37
C THR A 221 7.17 -5.59 -10.34
N SER A 222 6.25 -5.04 -11.15
CA SER A 222 5.55 -5.83 -12.17
C SER A 222 6.48 -6.38 -13.25
N ARG A 223 7.57 -5.69 -13.57
CA ARG A 223 8.56 -6.20 -14.52
C ARG A 223 9.28 -7.41 -13.92
N LEU A 224 9.74 -7.30 -12.67
CA LEU A 224 10.34 -8.43 -11.97
C LEU A 224 9.36 -9.60 -11.83
N CYS A 225 8.10 -9.35 -11.46
CA CYS A 225 7.09 -10.40 -11.37
C CYS A 225 6.90 -11.16 -12.69
N ARG A 226 7.03 -10.50 -13.86
CA ARG A 226 6.99 -11.21 -15.15
C ARG A 226 8.20 -12.12 -15.33
N TYR A 227 9.38 -11.68 -14.90
CA TYR A 227 10.60 -12.47 -15.00
C TYR A 227 10.59 -13.66 -14.04
N LEU A 228 9.86 -13.58 -12.94
CA LEU A 228 9.72 -14.67 -11.97
C LEU A 228 8.48 -15.56 -12.22
N GLY A 229 7.75 -15.33 -13.33
CA GLY A 229 6.54 -16.07 -13.65
C GLY A 229 5.35 -15.81 -12.70
N LEU A 230 5.41 -14.75 -11.89
CA LEU A 230 4.33 -14.28 -11.00
C LEU A 230 3.27 -13.44 -11.72
N LEU A 231 3.61 -12.90 -12.89
CA LEU A 231 2.70 -12.07 -13.69
C LEU A 231 2.78 -12.49 -15.17
N SER A 232 1.66 -12.92 -15.75
CA SER A 232 1.56 -13.21 -17.19
C SER A 232 0.97 -12.04 -17.99
N ARG A 233 0.17 -11.19 -17.34
CA ARG A 233 -0.51 -10.07 -18.00
C ARG A 233 0.45 -9.02 -18.54
N LYS A 234 0.11 -8.50 -19.72
CA LYS A 234 0.82 -7.36 -20.33
C LYS A 234 0.40 -6.04 -19.69
N SER A 235 -0.91 -5.83 -19.50
CA SER A 235 -1.45 -4.62 -18.88
C SER A 235 -1.11 -4.54 -17.39
N LEU A 236 -0.82 -3.32 -16.92
CA LEU A 236 -0.62 -3.02 -15.50
C LEU A 236 -1.92 -2.43 -14.92
N ASP A 237 -2.89 -3.30 -14.68
CA ASP A 237 -4.25 -2.98 -14.18
C ASP A 237 -4.55 -3.66 -12.84
N ALA A 238 -5.71 -3.39 -12.23
CA ALA A 238 -6.12 -4.02 -10.97
C ALA A 238 -6.02 -5.56 -11.02
N ARG A 239 -6.35 -6.17 -12.17
CA ARG A 239 -6.25 -7.62 -12.39
C ARG A 239 -4.81 -8.13 -12.35
N ALA A 240 -3.82 -7.34 -12.78
CA ALA A 240 -2.42 -7.69 -12.63
C ALA A 240 -1.97 -7.75 -11.16
N ALA A 241 -2.45 -6.82 -10.32
CA ALA A 241 -2.15 -6.84 -8.89
C ALA A 241 -2.79 -8.07 -8.20
N VAL A 242 -4.04 -8.40 -8.56
CA VAL A 242 -4.72 -9.61 -8.07
C VAL A 242 -4.00 -10.88 -8.52
N GLU A 243 -3.60 -11.00 -9.79
CA GLU A 243 -2.86 -12.17 -10.30
C GLU A 243 -1.57 -12.40 -9.52
N VAL A 244 -0.76 -11.36 -9.31
CA VAL A 244 0.48 -11.49 -8.52
C VAL A 244 0.16 -11.97 -7.10
N SER A 245 -0.89 -11.43 -6.48
CA SER A 245 -1.30 -11.80 -5.12
C SER A 245 -1.70 -13.28 -5.02
N GLU A 246 -2.44 -13.79 -6.01
CA GLU A 246 -2.83 -15.20 -6.10
C GLU A 246 -1.63 -16.12 -6.35
N ARG A 247 -0.67 -15.69 -7.18
CA ARG A 247 0.56 -16.46 -7.43
C ARG A 247 1.45 -16.51 -6.19
N LEU A 248 1.53 -15.42 -5.43
CA LEU A 248 2.24 -15.41 -4.15
C LEU A 248 1.53 -16.26 -3.10
N ALA A 249 0.20 -16.32 -3.12
CA ALA A 249 -0.57 -17.20 -2.23
C ALA A 249 -0.30 -18.69 -2.47
N ALA A 250 0.15 -19.06 -3.67
CA ALA A 250 0.62 -20.42 -3.95
C ALA A 250 2.02 -20.72 -3.35
N LEU A 251 2.78 -19.70 -2.93
CA LEU A 251 4.06 -19.85 -2.23
C LEU A 251 3.86 -19.83 -0.71
N ASP A 252 3.02 -18.92 -0.23
CA ASP A 252 2.59 -18.84 1.17
C ASP A 252 1.10 -18.46 1.23
N PRO A 253 0.20 -19.39 1.58
CA PRO A 253 -1.23 -19.13 1.62
C PRO A 253 -1.67 -18.24 2.79
N GLU A 254 -0.88 -18.18 3.88
CA GLU A 254 -1.23 -17.44 5.09
C GLU A 254 -0.81 -15.98 4.99
N ASP A 255 0.41 -15.73 4.50
CA ASP A 255 0.93 -14.38 4.26
C ASP A 255 1.61 -14.26 2.88
N PRO A 256 0.83 -14.14 1.80
CA PRO A 256 1.35 -13.97 0.45
C PRO A 256 2.19 -12.70 0.29
N LEU A 257 1.89 -11.65 1.05
CA LEU A 257 2.49 -10.33 0.86
C LEU A 257 3.77 -10.14 1.67
N LYS A 258 4.20 -11.09 2.51
CA LYS A 258 5.55 -11.05 3.12
C LYS A 258 6.66 -10.94 2.07
N TYR A 259 6.42 -11.51 0.88
CA TYR A 259 7.35 -11.47 -0.25
C TYR A 259 7.39 -10.14 -1.02
N ASP A 260 6.45 -9.22 -0.78
CA ASP A 260 6.44 -7.91 -1.45
C ASP A 260 7.78 -7.19 -1.26
N PHE A 261 8.31 -7.26 -0.04
CA PHE A 261 9.59 -6.66 0.28
C PHE A 261 10.74 -7.27 -0.52
N ALA A 262 10.88 -8.59 -0.54
CA ALA A 262 11.92 -9.28 -1.31
C ALA A 262 11.84 -8.94 -2.80
N LEU A 263 10.63 -8.90 -3.37
CA LEU A 263 10.43 -8.51 -4.77
C LEU A 263 10.86 -7.08 -5.04
N CYS A 264 10.65 -6.15 -4.11
CA CYS A 264 11.15 -4.78 -4.25
C CYS A 264 12.67 -4.67 -4.12
N HIS A 265 13.34 -5.66 -3.49
CA HIS A 265 14.78 -5.64 -3.22
C HIS A 265 15.63 -6.44 -4.22
N LEU A 266 15.09 -7.54 -4.73
CA LEU A 266 15.73 -8.43 -5.72
C LEU A 266 16.14 -7.74 -7.03
N GLY A 267 15.80 -6.46 -7.20
CA GLY A 267 16.51 -5.48 -8.02
C GLY A 267 17.13 -6.05 -9.28
N ILE A 268 16.43 -5.96 -10.40
CA ILE A 268 17.01 -6.34 -11.69
C ILE A 268 18.19 -5.41 -11.96
N GLY A 269 19.42 -5.93 -11.86
CA GLY A 269 20.63 -5.16 -12.10
C GLY A 269 20.60 -4.53 -13.49
N ARG A 270 21.24 -3.37 -13.66
CA ARG A 270 21.33 -2.65 -14.96
C ARG A 270 21.93 -3.50 -16.10
N ARG A 271 22.53 -4.65 -15.77
CA ARG A 271 23.10 -5.63 -16.70
C ARG A 271 22.06 -6.55 -17.35
N CYS A 272 20.84 -6.63 -16.83
CA CYS A 272 19.80 -7.47 -17.41
C CYS A 272 19.36 -6.93 -18.77
N ILE A 273 19.52 -7.74 -19.82
CA ILE A 273 19.13 -7.42 -21.20
C ILE A 273 17.71 -7.90 -21.56
N HIS A 274 16.91 -8.30 -20.56
CA HIS A 274 15.51 -8.71 -20.72
C HIS A 274 15.27 -9.92 -21.63
N ARG A 275 16.26 -10.82 -21.73
CA ARG A 275 16.21 -12.16 -22.35
C ARG A 275 17.28 -13.06 -21.72
N ARG A 276 17.15 -14.39 -21.82
CA ARG A 276 18.22 -15.30 -21.41
C ARG A 276 19.47 -15.10 -22.27
N SER A 277 20.63 -15.15 -21.63
CA SER A 277 21.94 -15.03 -22.28
C SER A 277 23.00 -15.65 -21.40
N GLU A 278 23.85 -16.50 -21.99
CA GLU A 278 24.98 -17.12 -21.31
C GLU A 278 26.01 -16.09 -20.83
N ASP A 279 26.11 -14.92 -21.48
CA ASP A 279 27.06 -13.87 -21.10
C ASP A 279 26.53 -12.95 -19.97
N HIS A 280 25.21 -12.82 -19.83
CA HIS A 280 24.59 -11.80 -18.96
C HIS A 280 23.82 -12.38 -17.78
N CYS A 281 23.34 -13.62 -17.88
CA CYS A 281 22.63 -14.30 -16.80
C CYS A 281 23.52 -14.76 -15.65
N PRO A 282 24.76 -15.27 -15.87
CA PRO A 282 25.60 -15.71 -14.77
C PRO A 282 25.81 -14.64 -13.71
N GLY A 283 25.47 -14.97 -12.46
CA GLY A 283 25.58 -14.05 -11.32
C GLY A 283 24.46 -13.01 -11.25
N CYS A 284 23.37 -13.21 -11.99
CA CYS A 284 22.12 -12.48 -11.79
C CYS A 284 21.45 -12.98 -10.49
N PRO A 285 21.03 -12.10 -9.57
CA PRO A 285 20.43 -12.52 -8.29
C PRO A 285 19.17 -13.37 -8.39
N ILE A 286 18.53 -13.39 -9.57
CA ILE A 286 17.29 -14.14 -9.82
C ILE A 286 17.47 -15.25 -10.86
N GLU A 287 18.70 -15.58 -11.25
CA GLU A 287 18.99 -16.45 -12.39
C GLU A 287 18.21 -17.77 -12.36
N ASP A 288 18.23 -18.46 -11.22
CA ASP A 288 17.62 -19.78 -11.03
C ASP A 288 16.09 -19.74 -11.02
N ALA A 289 15.51 -18.61 -10.59
CA ALA A 289 14.07 -18.40 -10.56
C ALA A 289 13.53 -17.71 -11.82
N CYS A 290 14.40 -17.19 -12.70
CA CYS A 290 14.02 -16.43 -13.87
C CYS A 290 13.41 -17.31 -14.96
N THR A 291 12.24 -16.93 -15.47
CA THR A 291 11.42 -17.64 -16.45
C THR A 291 11.45 -17.02 -17.84
N LEU A 292 12.33 -16.04 -18.07
CA LEU A 292 12.57 -15.49 -19.42
C LEU A 292 13.22 -16.51 -20.35
#